data_AF-A0A9E0PV18-F1
#
_entry.id   AF-A0A9E0PV18-F1
#
_cell.length_a   1.000
_cell.length_b   1.000
_cell.length_c   1.000
_cell.angle_alpha   90.00
_cell.angle_beta   90.00
_cell.angle_gamma   90.00
#
_symmetry.space_group_name_H-M   'P 1'
#
loop_
_entity.id
_entity.type
_entity.pdbx_description
1 polymer ?
#
loop_
_entity_poly.entity_id
_entity_poly.type
_entity_poly.pdbx_seq_one_letter_code
_entity_poly.pdbx_strand_id
1 'polypeptide(L)'
;MIATLDAIGANTRPASDLPTGTVFWRAFGRAGGSAGTVASATWQFTVGARSAPVDTSWGTTPDVNGDGYADVIVGAPNANGGAGRMHVYLGGARPLTTVPAMSLDGRATGDAFGTSVASAGDINGDGYADVVVGAPASYYGSSAKAGALVS
;
A
#
# COMPACT_ATOMS: atom_id res chain seq x y z
N MET A 1 -4.17 -9.53 -22.24
CA MET A 1 -3.87 -10.99 -22.27
C MET A 1 -5.05 -11.71 -21.66
N ILE A 2 -5.61 -12.74 -22.31
CA ILE A 2 -6.67 -13.58 -21.73
C ILE A 2 -5.98 -14.81 -21.15
N ALA A 3 -6.12 -15.02 -19.84
CA ALA A 3 -5.65 -16.23 -19.17
C ALA A 3 -6.85 -17.11 -18.84
N THR A 4 -6.77 -18.40 -19.18
CA THR A 4 -7.74 -19.42 -18.77
C THR A 4 -7.10 -20.30 -17.72
N LEU A 5 -7.80 -20.51 -16.61
CA LEU A 5 -7.34 -21.34 -15.50
C LEU A 5 -8.44 -22.35 -15.19
N ASP A 6 -8.05 -23.62 -15.07
CA ASP A 6 -8.93 -24.67 -14.56
C ASP A 6 -8.81 -24.76 -13.04
N ALA A 7 -9.94 -24.87 -12.36
CA ALA A 7 -10.02 -25.13 -10.93
C ALA A 7 -10.54 -26.56 -10.70
N ILE A 8 -9.84 -27.33 -9.87
CA ILE A 8 -10.34 -28.61 -9.35
C ILE A 8 -10.59 -28.40 -7.87
N GLY A 9 -11.86 -28.42 -7.45
CA GLY A 9 -12.27 -28.12 -6.07
C GLY A 9 -12.69 -26.67 -5.87
N ALA A 10 -12.63 -26.18 -4.63
CA ALA A 10 -13.16 -24.87 -4.25
C ALA A 10 -12.24 -23.69 -4.65
N ASN A 11 -10.94 -23.94 -4.86
CA ASN A 11 -9.92 -22.89 -4.99
C ASN A 11 -8.91 -23.25 -6.09
N THR A 12 -8.31 -22.25 -6.75
CA THR A 12 -7.17 -22.42 -7.68
C THR A 12 -6.28 -21.17 -7.67
N ARG A 13 -5.05 -21.26 -8.17
CA ARG A 13 -4.10 -20.13 -8.28
C ARG A 13 -3.57 -20.03 -9.72
N PRO A 14 -3.50 -18.81 -10.31
CA PRO A 14 -2.83 -18.60 -11.58
C PRO A 14 -1.36 -19.05 -11.57
N ALA A 15 -0.85 -19.52 -12.71
CA ALA A 15 0.53 -19.98 -12.85
C ALA A 15 1.58 -18.86 -12.77
N SER A 16 1.15 -17.62 -12.97
CA SER A 16 1.95 -16.41 -12.80
C SER A 16 1.11 -15.34 -12.12
N ASP A 17 1.75 -14.35 -11.53
CA ASP A 17 1.04 -13.21 -10.97
C ASP A 17 0.21 -12.50 -12.05
N LEU A 18 -0.88 -11.88 -11.62
CA LEU A 18 -1.76 -11.16 -12.50
C LEU A 18 -1.12 -9.81 -12.89
N PRO A 19 -1.40 -9.31 -14.10
CA PRO A 19 -0.97 -7.98 -14.47
C PRO A 19 -1.62 -6.94 -13.56
N THR A 20 -0.88 -5.87 -13.28
CA THR A 20 -1.33 -4.74 -12.48
C THR A 20 -2.44 -3.99 -13.21
N GLY A 21 -3.37 -3.41 -12.44
CA GLY A 21 -4.56 -2.71 -12.95
C GLY A 21 -5.85 -3.52 -12.82
N THR A 22 -6.89 -3.06 -13.54
CA THR A 22 -8.22 -3.67 -13.49
C THR A 22 -8.25 -4.95 -14.30
N VAL A 23 -8.55 -6.06 -13.64
CA VAL A 23 -8.78 -7.35 -14.29
C VAL A 23 -10.25 -7.76 -14.17
N PHE A 24 -10.73 -8.43 -15.21
CA PHE A 24 -12.09 -8.97 -15.27
C PHE A 24 -12.03 -10.48 -15.39
N TRP A 25 -12.90 -11.18 -14.67
CA TRP A 25 -12.98 -12.63 -14.73
C TRP A 25 -14.42 -13.12 -14.75
N ARG A 26 -14.62 -14.29 -15.35
CA ARG A 26 -15.88 -15.03 -15.37
C ARG A 26 -15.55 -16.52 -15.35
N ALA A 27 -16.47 -17.32 -14.80
CA ALA A 27 -16.34 -18.76 -14.73
C ALA A 27 -17.19 -19.45 -15.81
N PHE A 28 -16.75 -20.62 -16.26
CA PHE A 28 -17.54 -21.55 -17.04
C PHE A 28 -17.74 -22.82 -16.22
N GLY A 29 -18.98 -23.32 -16.15
CA GLY A 29 -19.24 -24.61 -15.53
C GLY A 29 -18.49 -25.73 -16.28
N ARG A 30 -18.12 -26.81 -15.60
CA ARG A 30 -17.54 -28.02 -16.24
C ARG A 30 -18.46 -29.21 -16.01
N ALA A 31 -18.62 -30.04 -17.04
CA ALA A 31 -19.30 -31.33 -16.96
C ALA A 31 -18.32 -32.41 -17.43
N GLY A 32 -17.77 -33.18 -16.49
CA GLY A 32 -16.63 -34.05 -16.78
C GLY A 32 -15.41 -33.25 -17.26
N GLY A 33 -14.75 -33.72 -18.33
CA GLY A 33 -13.56 -33.08 -18.89
C GLY A 33 -13.83 -31.84 -19.75
N SER A 34 -15.08 -31.54 -20.08
CA SER A 34 -15.45 -30.46 -21.01
C SER A 34 -15.88 -29.18 -20.28
N ALA A 35 -15.34 -28.04 -20.72
CA ALA A 35 -15.82 -26.73 -20.30
C ALA A 35 -17.18 -26.44 -20.95
N GLY A 36 -18.12 -25.94 -20.15
CA GLY A 36 -19.41 -25.47 -20.59
C GLY A 36 -19.29 -24.17 -21.38
N THR A 37 -20.31 -23.87 -22.19
CA THR A 37 -20.32 -22.70 -23.09
C THR A 37 -20.96 -21.47 -22.46
N VAL A 38 -21.70 -21.64 -21.37
CA VAL A 38 -22.38 -20.55 -20.66
C VAL A 38 -21.45 -20.00 -19.58
N ALA A 39 -21.12 -18.71 -19.69
CA ALA A 39 -20.33 -18.02 -18.69
C ALA A 39 -21.21 -17.52 -17.53
N SER A 40 -20.61 -17.41 -16.35
CA SER A 40 -21.16 -16.63 -15.23
C SER A 40 -21.22 -15.13 -15.55
N ALA A 41 -21.71 -14.34 -14.60
CA ALA A 41 -21.46 -12.90 -14.58
C ALA A 41 -19.95 -12.61 -14.66
N THR A 42 -19.61 -11.44 -15.19
CA THR A 42 -18.24 -10.91 -15.15
C THR A 42 -18.06 -10.13 -13.86
N TRP A 43 -17.01 -10.45 -13.11
CA TRP A 43 -16.59 -9.71 -11.94
C TRP A 43 -15.29 -8.95 -12.21
N GLN A 44 -15.11 -7.86 -11.48
CA GLN A 44 -13.94 -6.99 -11.55
C GLN A 44 -13.18 -7.05 -10.23
N PHE A 45 -11.84 -7.03 -10.30
CA PHE A 45 -11.02 -6.59 -9.18
C PHE A 45 -9.79 -5.83 -9.67
N THR A 46 -9.19 -5.05 -8.78
CA THR A 46 -7.97 -4.29 -9.05
C THR A 46 -6.79 -5.06 -8.50
N VAL A 47 -5.77 -5.27 -9.33
CA VAL A 47 -4.46 -5.76 -8.91
C VAL A 47 -3.57 -4.54 -8.70
N GLY A 48 -3.15 -4.32 -7.47
CA GLY A 48 -2.26 -3.22 -7.08
C GLY A 48 -0.94 -3.23 -7.85
N ALA A 49 -0.43 -2.05 -8.19
CA ALA A 49 0.86 -1.92 -8.88
C ALA A 49 2.00 -2.28 -7.92
N ARG A 50 2.82 -3.29 -8.24
CA ARG A 50 4.00 -3.64 -7.45
C ARG A 50 5.25 -3.43 -8.28
N SER A 51 6.26 -2.78 -7.72
CA SER A 51 7.54 -2.63 -8.40
C SER A 51 8.52 -3.78 -8.07
N ALA A 52 8.12 -4.69 -7.17
CA ALA A 52 8.83 -5.92 -6.82
C ALA A 52 7.96 -7.18 -6.74
N PRO A 53 8.57 -8.38 -6.93
CA PRO A 53 7.87 -9.67 -6.92
C PRO A 53 7.59 -10.24 -5.52
N VAL A 54 8.07 -9.61 -4.45
CA VAL A 54 7.79 -10.02 -3.06
C VAL A 54 6.83 -9.03 -2.43
N ASP A 55 5.77 -9.57 -1.82
CA ASP A 55 4.75 -8.80 -1.14
C ASP A 55 5.21 -8.42 0.27
N THR A 56 5.80 -7.24 0.39
CA THR A 56 6.19 -6.62 1.67
C THR A 56 4.99 -5.97 2.38
N SER A 57 3.88 -5.76 1.66
CA SER A 57 2.70 -5.01 2.10
C SER A 57 1.89 -5.69 3.23
N TRP A 58 2.11 -7.00 3.45
CA TRP A 58 1.49 -7.79 4.51
C TRP A 58 2.34 -7.89 5.79
N GLY A 59 3.54 -7.30 5.80
CA GLY A 59 4.45 -7.29 6.93
C GLY A 59 4.39 -5.99 7.74
N THR A 60 4.94 -6.01 8.96
CA THR A 60 5.17 -4.80 9.77
C THR A 60 6.26 -3.88 9.21
N THR A 61 6.83 -4.22 8.05
CA THR A 61 7.99 -3.59 7.46
C THR A 61 7.48 -2.62 6.40
N PRO A 62 7.59 -1.29 6.61
CA PRO A 62 7.11 -0.32 5.64
C PRO A 62 7.87 -0.49 4.31
N ASP A 63 7.16 -0.67 3.21
CA ASP A 63 7.67 -0.59 1.83
C ASP A 63 6.63 0.26 1.08
N VAL A 64 6.87 1.57 1.07
CA VAL A 64 5.90 2.57 0.61
C VAL A 64 6.03 2.84 -0.89
N ASN A 65 7.09 2.35 -1.54
CA ASN A 65 7.26 2.44 -3.00
C ASN A 65 7.15 1.07 -3.71
N GLY A 66 6.90 0.00 -2.95
CA GLY A 66 6.64 -1.35 -3.43
C GLY A 66 7.84 -1.97 -4.12
N ASP A 67 9.07 -1.54 -3.80
CA ASP A 67 10.31 -1.96 -4.47
C ASP A 67 10.95 -3.22 -3.86
N GLY A 68 10.30 -3.79 -2.85
CA GLY A 68 10.70 -5.02 -2.20
C GLY A 68 11.76 -4.81 -1.11
N TYR A 69 12.16 -3.56 -0.84
CA TYR A 69 13.02 -3.20 0.27
C TYR A 69 12.23 -2.42 1.32
N ALA A 70 12.67 -2.57 2.57
CA ALA A 70 12.10 -1.82 3.68
C ALA A 70 12.50 -0.34 3.60
N ASP A 71 11.51 0.54 3.63
CA ASP A 71 11.64 1.99 3.74
C ASP A 71 11.67 2.45 5.21
N VAL A 72 12.19 3.66 5.41
CA VAL A 72 12.32 4.28 6.73
C VAL A 72 11.54 5.59 6.78
N ILE A 73 10.66 5.72 7.78
CA ILE A 73 9.93 6.95 8.04
C ILE A 73 10.39 7.55 9.37
N VAL A 74 10.75 8.83 9.35
CA VAL A 74 11.25 9.57 10.52
C VAL A 74 10.37 10.79 10.78
N GLY A 75 9.85 10.89 12.00
CA GLY A 75 9.11 12.06 12.47
C GLY A 75 10.02 13.15 13.03
N ALA A 76 9.66 14.42 12.78
CA ALA A 76 10.34 15.61 13.25
C ALA A 76 9.31 16.60 13.84
N PRO A 77 8.73 16.31 15.03
CA PRO A 77 7.58 17.04 15.57
C PRO A 77 7.84 18.51 15.90
N ASN A 78 9.11 18.90 16.11
CA ASN A 78 9.48 20.29 16.40
C ASN A 78 9.83 21.12 15.15
N ALA A 79 9.79 20.52 13.95
CA ALA A 79 10.04 21.24 12.71
C ALA A 79 8.97 22.31 12.44
N ASN A 80 9.30 23.29 11.59
CA ASN A 80 8.38 24.34 11.13
C ASN A 80 7.64 25.06 12.27
N GLY A 81 8.37 25.50 13.30
CA GLY A 81 7.78 26.18 14.46
C GLY A 81 6.92 25.27 15.34
N GLY A 82 7.08 23.95 15.25
CA GLY A 82 6.27 22.98 15.98
C GLY A 82 5.01 22.52 15.23
N ALA A 83 4.83 22.92 13.98
CA ALA A 83 3.86 22.24 13.12
C ALA A 83 4.22 20.77 12.93
N GLY A 84 5.52 20.48 12.92
CA GLY A 84 6.06 19.14 12.74
C GLY A 84 6.21 18.77 11.27
N ARG A 85 6.89 17.67 11.02
CA ARG A 85 7.21 17.12 9.70
C ARG A 85 7.42 15.61 9.82
N MET A 86 7.23 14.88 8.72
CA MET A 86 7.82 13.56 8.55
C MET A 86 8.67 13.48 7.28
N HIS A 87 9.61 12.56 7.29
CA HIS A 87 10.53 12.26 6.20
C HIS A 87 10.43 10.78 5.84
N VAL A 88 10.41 10.48 4.53
CA VAL A 88 10.50 9.12 4.00
C VAL A 88 11.86 8.95 3.34
N TYR A 89 12.57 7.90 3.70
CA TYR A 89 13.82 7.47 3.11
C TYR A 89 13.62 6.10 2.48
N LEU A 90 13.85 6.01 1.18
CA LEU A 90 13.66 4.76 0.46
C LEU A 90 14.80 3.78 0.75
N GLY A 91 14.43 2.55 1.06
CA GLY A 91 15.33 1.41 1.18
C GLY A 91 15.93 1.03 -0.17
N GLY A 92 16.81 0.04 -0.14
CA GLY A 92 17.35 -0.51 -1.38
C GLY A 92 18.63 -1.31 -1.19
N ALA A 93 19.14 -1.84 -2.30
CA ALA A 93 20.45 -2.50 -2.35
C ALA A 93 21.63 -1.57 -2.04
N ARG A 94 21.39 -0.25 -2.00
CA ARG A 94 22.37 0.77 -1.67
C ARG A 94 22.10 1.32 -0.27
N PRO A 95 23.14 1.83 0.43
CA PRO A 95 22.95 2.50 1.71
C PRO A 95 21.94 3.65 1.63
N LEU A 96 21.16 3.82 2.69
CA LEU A 96 20.25 4.95 2.87
C LEU A 96 21.03 6.27 2.71
N THR A 97 20.42 7.24 2.02
CA THR A 97 21.00 8.57 1.84
C THR A 97 20.49 9.53 2.90
N THR A 98 21.16 10.69 3.05
CA THR A 98 20.70 11.76 3.95
C THR A 98 19.58 12.61 3.36
N VAL A 99 19.25 12.42 2.08
CA VAL A 99 18.19 13.16 1.39
C VAL A 99 16.91 12.34 1.45
N PRO A 100 15.83 12.86 2.06
CA PRO A 100 14.55 12.16 2.06
C PRO A 100 13.96 12.15 0.65
N ALA A 101 13.36 11.03 0.26
CA ALA A 101 12.62 10.92 -1.00
C ALA A 101 11.30 11.71 -0.95
N MET A 102 10.69 11.78 0.23
CA MET A 102 9.47 12.55 0.47
C MET A 102 9.55 13.25 1.83
N SER A 103 8.94 14.42 1.93
CA SER A 103 8.69 15.07 3.22
C SER A 103 7.28 15.63 3.25
N LEU A 104 6.62 15.50 4.40
CA LEU A 104 5.25 15.98 4.62
C LEU A 104 5.23 16.86 5.86
N ASP A 105 4.64 18.05 5.71
CA ASP A 105 4.55 19.05 6.76
C ASP A 105 3.25 18.92 7.54
N GLY A 106 3.33 19.18 8.85
CA GLY A 106 2.15 19.42 9.68
C GLY A 106 1.41 20.67 9.23
N ARG A 107 0.10 20.70 9.49
CA ARG A 107 -0.81 21.70 8.93
C ARG A 107 -0.65 23.06 9.60
N ALA A 108 -0.55 23.09 10.92
CA ALA A 108 -0.49 24.32 11.71
C ALA A 108 0.59 24.25 12.78
N THR A 109 1.17 25.41 13.09
CA THR A 109 2.14 25.59 14.18
C THR A 109 1.57 25.03 15.49
N GLY A 110 2.34 24.15 16.14
CA GLY A 110 1.95 23.53 17.40
C GLY A 110 1.21 22.21 17.25
N ASP A 111 0.94 21.71 16.03
CA ASP A 111 0.30 20.40 15.81
C ASP A 111 1.15 19.21 16.29
N ALA A 112 2.48 19.39 16.31
CA ALA A 112 3.46 18.34 16.59
C ALA A 112 3.32 17.11 15.67
N PHE A 113 3.06 17.34 14.38
CA PHE A 113 2.97 16.27 13.37
C PHE A 113 4.28 15.49 13.27
N GLY A 114 4.20 14.15 13.25
CA GLY A 114 5.38 13.29 13.29
C GLY A 114 5.84 12.94 14.71
N THR A 115 5.01 13.16 15.75
CA THR A 115 5.36 12.72 17.11
C THR A 115 5.41 11.19 17.23
N SER A 116 4.55 10.49 16.50
CA SER A 116 4.54 9.04 16.40
C SER A 116 4.35 8.64 14.95
N VAL A 117 5.05 7.60 14.51
CA VAL A 117 4.91 7.03 13.16
C VAL A 117 4.83 5.51 13.30
N ALA A 118 3.89 4.87 12.59
CA ALA A 118 3.76 3.43 12.52
C ALA A 118 3.32 3.00 11.11
N SER A 119 3.76 1.82 10.68
CA SER A 119 3.15 1.17 9.52
C SER A 119 1.72 0.75 9.84
N ALA A 120 0.81 0.94 8.90
CA ALA A 120 -0.55 0.41 8.95
C ALA A 120 -0.72 -0.87 8.14
N GLY A 121 0.34 -1.35 7.47
CA GLY A 121 0.24 -2.33 6.37
C GLY A 121 -0.44 -1.71 5.16
N ASP A 122 -0.79 -2.53 4.16
CA ASP A 122 -1.60 -2.11 3.01
C ASP A 122 -3.10 -2.17 3.38
N ILE A 123 -3.64 -1.06 3.90
CA ILE A 123 -5.03 -0.99 4.36
C ILE A 123 -6.01 -0.73 3.21
N ASN A 124 -5.51 -0.25 2.07
CA ASN A 124 -6.34 0.18 0.95
C ASN A 124 -6.35 -0.85 -0.21
N GLY A 125 -5.41 -1.81 -0.20
CA GLY A 125 -5.30 -2.91 -1.15
C GLY A 125 -4.60 -2.56 -2.47
N ASP A 126 -3.80 -1.48 -2.50
CA ASP A 126 -3.10 -1.01 -3.70
C ASP A 126 -1.71 -1.62 -3.90
N GLY A 127 -1.24 -2.43 -2.94
CA GLY A 127 0.04 -3.10 -2.99
C GLY A 127 1.21 -2.33 -2.37
N TYR A 128 0.97 -1.17 -1.76
CA TYR A 128 1.97 -0.37 -1.05
C TYR A 128 1.68 -0.34 0.46
N ALA A 129 2.72 -0.24 1.29
CA ALA A 129 2.50 -0.12 2.73
C ALA A 129 1.99 1.29 3.08
N ASP A 130 0.82 1.37 3.71
CA ASP A 130 0.32 2.61 4.28
C ASP A 130 1.02 2.93 5.61
N VAL A 131 1.07 4.22 5.94
CA VAL A 131 1.69 4.75 7.16
C VAL A 131 0.66 5.57 7.94
N VAL A 132 0.76 5.55 9.27
CA VAL A 132 -0.02 6.40 10.18
C VAL A 132 0.92 7.31 10.96
N VAL A 133 0.58 8.60 10.98
CA VAL A 133 1.37 9.65 11.64
C VAL A 133 0.54 10.39 12.68
N GLY A 134 1.09 10.56 13.88
CA GLY A 134 0.45 11.28 14.97
C GLY A 134 0.78 12.78 14.99
N ALA A 135 -0.23 13.59 15.27
CA ALA A 135 -0.13 15.03 15.54
C ALA A 135 -0.89 15.35 16.85
N PRO A 136 -0.37 14.97 18.02
CA PRO A 136 -1.13 14.95 19.27
C PRO A 136 -1.53 16.35 19.78
N ALA A 137 -0.87 17.41 19.30
CA ALA A 137 -1.15 18.77 19.74
C ALA A 137 -2.07 19.54 18.76
N SER A 138 -2.50 18.91 17.67
CA SER A 138 -3.46 19.48 16.71
C SER A 138 -4.85 19.80 17.28
N TYR A 139 -5.18 19.24 18.46
CA TYR A 139 -6.40 19.52 19.22
C TYR A 139 -6.52 20.97 19.72
N TYR A 140 -5.43 21.75 19.74
CA TYR A 140 -5.44 23.12 20.23
C TYR A 140 -5.81 24.19 19.18
N GLY A 141 -6.25 23.82 17.97
CA GLY A 141 -6.65 24.86 16.99
C GLY A 141 -7.38 24.46 15.70
N SER A 142 -7.49 23.19 15.30
CA SER A 142 -8.26 22.88 14.08
C SER A 142 -8.85 21.45 14.04
N SER A 143 -10.13 21.38 13.69
CA SER A 143 -10.97 20.18 13.63
C SER A 143 -10.61 19.25 12.47
N ALA A 144 -9.43 18.66 12.46
CA ALA A 144 -9.11 17.57 11.54
C ALA A 144 -8.16 16.56 12.20
N LYS A 145 -8.68 15.37 12.51
CA LYS A 145 -7.83 14.19 12.69
C LYS A 145 -7.09 14.00 11.37
N ALA A 146 -5.77 14.18 11.36
CA ALA A 146 -4.97 13.89 10.18
C ALA A 146 -3.85 12.93 10.58
N GLY A 147 -4.22 11.66 10.80
CA GLY A 147 -3.32 10.59 10.39
C GLY A 147 -3.25 10.66 8.88
N ALA A 148 -2.10 11.04 8.32
CA ALA A 148 -1.89 11.00 6.89
C ALA A 148 -1.68 9.53 6.50
N LEU A 149 -2.64 8.96 5.76
CA LEU A 149 -2.37 7.80 4.93
C LEU A 149 -1.56 8.31 3.74
N VAL A 150 -0.36 7.78 3.60
CA VAL A 150 0.42 7.97 2.38
C VAL A 150 0.34 6.65 1.64
N SER A 151 -0.43 6.65 0.56
CA SER A 151 -0.38 5.67 -0.53
C SER A 151 0.65 6.12 -1.56
#